data_AF-A0A661URQ0-F1
#
_entry.id   AF-A0A661URQ0-F1
#
_cell.length_a   1.000
_cell.length_b   1.000
_cell.length_c   1.000
_cell.angle_alpha   90.00
_cell.angle_beta   90.00
_cell.angle_gamma   90.00
#
_symmetry.space_group_name_H-M   'P 1'
#
loop_
_entity.id
_entity.type
_entity.pdbx_description
1 polymer ?
#
loop_
_entity_poly.entity_id
_entity_poly.type
_entity_poly.pdbx_seq_one_letter_code
_entity_poly.pdbx_strand_id
1 'polypeptide(L)' 'YGPGDFFGEMALFEGFPRSATVRAVEDSECLAMTRWDFTAELKNRPEIALGMLPVLVRRLREADQRLAD' A
#
# COMPACT_ATOMS: atom_id res chain seq x y z
N TYR A 1 -6.46 7.47 4.51
CA TYR A 1 -7.09 6.22 4.07
C TYR A 1 -8.58 6.45 4.03
N GLY A 2 -9.17 6.34 2.85
CA GLY A 2 -10.61 6.42 2.60
C GLY A 2 -10.98 5.59 1.36
N PRO A 3 -12.22 5.73 0.85
CA PRO A 3 -12.67 4.99 -0.33
C PRO A 3 -11.71 5.13 -1.51
N GLY A 4 -11.26 4.00 -2.07
CA GLY A 4 -10.31 3.95 -3.19
C GLY A 4 -8.82 3.96 -2.80
N ASP A 5 -8.48 4.20 -1.53
CA ASP A 5 -7.11 4.01 -1.05
C ASP A 5 -6.78 2.51 -0.86
N PHE A 6 -5.49 2.16 -0.92
CA PHE A 6 -4.98 0.82 -0.62
C PHE A 6 -3.94 0.88 0.51
N PHE A 7 -3.66 -0.23 1.19
CA PHE A 7 -2.61 -0.31 2.21
C PHE A 7 -2.04 -1.72 2.33
N GLY A 8 -0.91 -1.86 3.03
CA GLY A 8 -0.23 -3.14 3.24
C GLY A 8 0.69 -3.56 2.09
N GLU A 9 0.88 -2.69 1.11
CA GLU A 9 1.70 -2.88 -0.08
C GLU A 9 3.20 -3.04 0.26
N MET A 10 3.67 -2.40 1.34
CA MET A 10 5.07 -2.44 1.75
C MET A 10 5.55 -3.88 1.99
N ALA A 11 4.73 -4.69 2.67
CA ALA A 11 5.04 -6.10 2.92
C ALA A 11 5.02 -6.96 1.65
N LEU A 12 4.31 -6.54 0.60
CA LEU A 12 4.22 -7.27 -0.65
C LEU A 12 5.49 -7.10 -1.50
N PHE A 13 6.04 -5.88 -1.53
CA PHE A 13 7.24 -5.55 -2.30
C PHE A 13 8.51 -6.15 -1.68
N GLU A 14 8.72 -5.96 -0.38
CA GLU A 14 9.99 -6.34 0.23
C GLU A 14 9.99 -7.76 0.82
N GLY A 15 8.81 -8.38 0.94
CA GLY A 15 8.68 -9.69 1.60
C GLY A 15 8.99 -9.68 3.10
N PHE A 16 9.09 -8.49 3.70
CA PHE A 16 9.28 -8.30 5.13
C PHE A 16 7.97 -8.45 5.93
N PRO A 17 8.05 -8.59 7.26
CA PRO A 17 6.89 -8.51 8.15
C PRO A 17 6.10 -7.21 7.96
N ARG A 18 4.85 -7.21 8.45
CA ARG A 18 4.00 -5.99 8.43
C ARG A 18 4.73 -4.85 9.15
N SER A 19 4.92 -3.72 8.47
CA SER A 19 5.60 -2.54 9.00
C SER A 19 4.76 -1.72 9.97
N ALA A 20 3.43 -1.89 9.93
CA ALA A 20 2.49 -1.18 10.78
C ALA A 20 1.20 -2.00 10.99
N THR A 21 0.48 -1.66 12.05
CA THR A 21 -0.90 -2.14 12.29
C THR A 21 -1.88 -1.14 11.70
N VAL A 22 -2.91 -1.62 11.02
CA VAL A 22 -4.05 -0.81 10.55
C VAL A 22 -5.28 -1.27 11.30
N ARG A 23 -6.07 -0.31 11.80
CA ARG A 23 -7.34 -0.55 12.49
C ARG A 23 -8.42 0.29 11.81
N ALA A 24 -9.54 -0.35 11.47
CA ALA A 24 -10.72 0.37 11.00
C ALA A 24 -11.26 1.26 12.12
N VAL A 25 -11.56 2.52 11.80
CA VAL A 25 -12.14 3.49 12.74
C VAL A 25 -13.67 3.49 12.71
N GLU A 26 -14.24 2.94 11.64
CA GLU A 26 -15.67 2.79 11.36
C GLU A 26 -15.90 1.50 10.55
N ASP A 27 -17.16 1.08 10.42
CA ASP A 27 -17.53 -0.09 9.60
C ASP A 27 -17.07 0.12 8.16
N SER A 28 -16.26 -0.81 7.66
CA SER A 28 -15.54 -0.67 6.39
C SER A 28 -15.57 -1.97 5.59
N GLU A 29 -15.75 -1.85 4.28
CA GLU A 29 -15.53 -2.95 3.34
C GLU A 29 -14.23 -2.72 2.57
N CYS A 30 -13.44 -3.79 2.39
CA CYS A 30 -12.17 -3.72 1.69
C CYS A 30 -12.05 -4.89 0.72
N LEU A 31 -11.47 -4.62 -0.46
CA LEU A 31 -11.01 -5.67 -1.35
C LEU A 31 -9.67 -6.19 -0.84
N ALA A 32 -9.54 -7.50 -0.73
CA ALA A 32 -8.30 -8.17 -0.36
C ALA A 32 -7.66 -8.82 -1.59
N MET A 33 -6.35 -8.67 -1.72
CA MET A 33 -5.57 -9.29 -2.78
C MET A 33 -4.38 -10.01 -2.15
N THR A 34 -4.10 -11.21 -2.64
CA THR A 34 -2.98 -12.01 -2.16
C THR A 34 -1.67 -11.51 -2.75
N ARG A 35 -0.53 -11.90 -2.17
CA ARG A 35 0.79 -11.52 -2.69
C ARG A 35 1.03 -12.07 -4.10
N TRP A 36 0.61 -13.30 -4.38
CA TRP A 36 0.85 -13.92 -5.69
C TRP A 36 0.00 -13.25 -6.77
N ASP A 37 -1.26 -12.92 -6.47
CA ASP A 37 -2.13 -12.19 -7.41
C ASP A 37 -1.58 -10.79 -7.67
N PHE A 38 -1.21 -10.06 -6.62
CA PHE A 38 -0.59 -8.73 -6.76
C PHE A 38 0.68 -8.78 -7.62
N THR A 39 1.56 -9.74 -7.36
CA THR A 39 2.81 -9.90 -8.12
C THR A 39 2.54 -10.27 -9.58
N ALA A 40 1.54 -11.12 -9.82
CA ALA A 40 1.14 -11.50 -11.18
C ALA A 40 0.58 -10.29 -11.94
N GLU A 41 -0.28 -9.50 -11.32
CA GLU A 41 -0.84 -8.29 -11.94
C GLU A 41 0.23 -7.24 -12.23
N LEU A 42 1.18 -7.01 -11.33
CA LEU A 42 2.29 -6.07 -11.60
C LEU A 42 3.16 -6.52 -12.79
N LYS A 43 3.32 -7.83 -13.00
CA LYS A 43 4.08 -8.38 -14.13
C LYS A 43 3.30 -8.29 -15.45
N ASN A 44 1.99 -8.57 -15.40
CA ASN A 44 1.13 -8.61 -16.58
C ASN A 44 0.67 -7.21 -17.01
N ARG A 45 0.58 -6.27 -16.06
CA ARG A 45 0.08 -4.89 -16.22
C ARG A 45 0.98 -3.89 -15.48
N PRO A 46 2.20 -3.61 -15.99
CA PRO A 46 3.15 -2.70 -15.34
C PRO A 46 2.62 -1.28 -15.07
N GLU A 47 1.61 -0.84 -15.82
CA GLU A 47 0.89 0.41 -15.62
C GLU A 47 0.29 0.54 -14.21
N ILE A 48 -0.05 -0.58 -13.55
CA ILE A 48 -0.51 -0.60 -12.16
C ILE A 48 0.60 -0.05 -11.25
N ALA A 49 1.84 -0.52 -11.42
CA ALA A 49 2.97 -0.04 -10.62
C ALA A 49 3.18 1.47 -10.83
N LEU A 50 3.09 1.95 -12.08
CA LEU A 50 3.22 3.37 -12.40
C LEU A 50 2.12 4.21 -11.71
N GLY A 51 0.89 3.70 -11.64
CA GLY A 51 -0.20 4.34 -10.90
C GLY A 51 0.00 4.36 -9.38
N MET A 52 0.71 3.38 -8.83
CA MET A 52 1.00 3.30 -7.39
C MET A 52 2.14 4.22 -6.94
N LEU A 53 3.14 4.48 -7.80
CA LEU A 53 4.33 5.26 -7.45
C LEU A 53 4.02 6.62 -6.80
N PRO A 54 3.09 7.46 -7.32
CA PRO A 54 2.75 8.73 -6.69
C PRO A 54 2.21 8.58 -5.26
N VAL A 55 1.44 7.52 -5.01
CA VAL A 55 0.87 7.24 -3.67
C VAL A 55 1.97 6.85 -2.70
N LEU A 56 2.93 6.02 -3.14
CA LEU A 56 4.08 5.61 -2.34
C LEU A 56 5.00 6.80 -2.01
N VAL A 57 5.30 7.65 -2.99
CA VAL A 57 6.11 8.86 -2.79
C VAL A 57 5.45 9.82 -1.80
N ARG A 58 4.13 10.02 -1.90
CA ARG A 58 3.38 10.83 -0.92
C ARG A 58 3.54 10.27 0.50
N ARG A 59 3.36 8.96 0.68
CA ARG A 59 3.47 8.30 2.00
C ARG A 59 4.87 8.38 2.58
N LEU A 60 5.91 8.25 1.75
CA LEU A 60 7.29 8.40 2.19
C LEU A 60 7.51 9.80 2.76
N ARG A 61 7.07 10.85 2.05
CA ARG A 61 7.18 12.24 2.53
C ARG A 61 6.43 12.46 3.84
N GLU A 62 5.22 11.91 3.98
CA GLU A 62 4.43 11.98 5.22
C GLU A 62 5.08 11.19 6.38
N ALA A 63 5.82 10.12 6.09
CA ALA A 63 6.57 9.37 7.08
C ALA A 63 7.81 10.15 7.54
N ASP A 64 8.57 10.71 6.61
CA ASP A 64 9.75 11.53 6.91
C ASP A 64 9.39 12.77 7.74
N GLN A 65 8.28 13.44 7.43
CA GLN A 65 7.78 14.58 8.20
C GLN A 65 7.48 14.21 9.66
N ARG A 66 6.86 13.05 9.90
CA ARG A 66 6.57 12.57 11.26
C ARG A 66 7.81 12.19 12.08
N LEU A 67 8.96 11.98 11.44
CA LEU A 67 10.23 11.75 12.12
C LEU A 67 11.00 13.05 12.41
N ALA A 68 10.65 14.13 11.71
CA ALA A 68 11.28 15.44 11.88
C ALA A 68 10.62 16.28 12.99
N ASP A 69 9.40 15.93 13.38
CA ASP A 69 8.64 16.47 14.52
C ASP A 69 8.87 15.65 15.80
#